data_AF-A0A6B3HTM5-F1
#
_entry.id   AF-A0A6B3HTM5-F1
#
_cell.length_a   1.000
_cell.length_b   1.000
_cell.length_c   1.000
_cell.angle_alpha   90.00
_cell.angle_beta   90.00
_cell.angle_gamma   90.00
#
_symmetry.space_group_name_H-M   'P 1'
#
loop_
_entity.id
_entity.type
_entity.pdbx_description
1 polymer ?
#
loop_
_entity_poly.entity_id
_entity_poly.type
_entity_poly.pdbx_seq_one_letter_code
_entity_poly.pdbx_strand_id
1 'polypeptide(L)'
;ASPAVLFRTPYGKSPLGLATLTPAQCVDRGYAAVVQDTRGRFGSEGEWAPLDWSQEGPDGYDTVEWTARQPWCDGNVAMAGTSYQAIVQW
;
A
#
# COMPACT_ATOMS: atom_id res chain seq x y z
N ALA A 1 12.22 -9.88 11.94
CA ALA A 1 11.80 -8.86 10.96
C ALA A 1 11.71 -9.54 9.60
N SER A 2 10.76 -9.12 8.77
CA SER A 2 10.47 -9.70 7.46
C SER A 2 10.38 -8.62 6.40
N PRO A 3 10.56 -8.94 5.10
CA PRO A 3 10.20 -8.01 4.04
C PRO A 3 8.70 -7.69 4.08
N ALA A 4 8.33 -6.49 3.65
CA ALA A 4 6.95 -6.01 3.65
C ALA A 4 6.40 -5.85 2.23
N VAL A 5 5.10 -6.10 2.07
CA VAL A 5 4.34 -5.80 0.84
C VAL A 5 3.30 -4.72 1.13
N LEU A 6 3.39 -3.61 0.40
CA LEU A 6 2.49 -2.47 0.50
C LEU A 6 1.45 -2.48 -0.64
N PHE A 7 0.18 -2.38 -0.27
CA PHE A 7 -0.96 -2.22 -1.17
C PHE A 7 -1.60 -0.85 -0.94
N ARG A 8 -1.48 0.08 -1.89
CA ARG A 8 -2.17 1.38 -1.86
C ARG A 8 -3.43 1.30 -2.70
N THR A 9 -4.61 1.62 -2.16
CA THR A 9 -5.90 1.41 -2.83
C THR A 9 -6.87 2.58 -2.66
N PRO A 10 -7.54 3.04 -3.73
CA PRO A 10 -8.66 3.96 -3.63
C PRO A 10 -10.00 3.22 -3.52
N TYR A 11 -9.99 1.89 -3.36
CA TYR A 11 -11.17 1.01 -3.38
C TYR A 11 -11.61 0.52 -1.99
N GLY A 12 -10.89 0.94 -0.94
CA GLY A 12 -11.15 0.53 0.42
C GLY A 12 -10.24 -0.62 0.84
N LYS A 13 -9.60 -0.48 1.99
CA LYS A 13 -8.66 -1.46 2.53
C LYS A 13 -9.29 -2.76 3.01
N SER A 14 -10.62 -2.88 2.99
CA SER A 14 -11.33 -4.11 3.38
C SER A 14 -12.70 -4.25 2.69
N PRO A 15 -13.01 -5.38 2.01
CA PRO A 15 -12.11 -6.49 1.63
C PRO A 15 -11.49 -6.30 0.22
N LEU A 16 -10.20 -6.60 0.08
CA LEU A 16 -9.44 -6.58 -1.19
C LEU A 16 -9.70 -7.83 -2.05
N GLY A 17 -10.96 -8.16 -2.33
CA GLY A 17 -11.38 -9.44 -2.93
C GLY A 17 -11.04 -9.66 -4.41
N LEU A 18 -10.44 -8.67 -5.10
CA LEU A 18 -10.15 -8.72 -6.55
C LEU A 18 -8.65 -8.73 -6.88
N ALA A 19 -7.77 -8.85 -5.88
CA ALA A 19 -6.33 -8.80 -6.09
C ALA A 19 -5.75 -10.18 -6.49
N THR A 20 -4.86 -10.20 -7.48
CA THR A 20 -4.08 -11.38 -7.89
C THR A 20 -3.18 -11.91 -6.75
N LEU A 21 -2.77 -11.02 -5.85
CA LEU A 21 -2.04 -11.31 -4.63
C LEU A 21 -2.74 -10.60 -3.47
N THR A 22 -3.13 -11.33 -2.43
CA THR A 22 -3.80 -10.77 -1.25
C THR A 22 -2.82 -10.53 -0.10
N PRO A 23 -3.10 -9.57 0.80
CA PRO A 23 -2.30 -9.37 2.02
C PRO A 23 -2.19 -10.63 2.87
N ALA A 24 -3.25 -11.44 2.97
CA ALA A 24 -3.24 -12.70 3.71
C ALA A 24 -2.24 -13.70 3.12
N GLN A 25 -2.22 -13.84 1.79
CA GLN A 25 -1.24 -14.69 1.10
C GLN A 25 0.21 -14.25 1.31
N CYS A 26 0.47 -12.95 1.49
CA CYS A 26 1.78 -12.42 1.86
C CYS A 26 2.17 -12.85 3.28
N VAL A 27 1.26 -12.67 4.24
CA VAL A 27 1.47 -13.07 5.65
C VAL A 27 1.72 -14.56 5.79
N ASP A 28 0.93 -15.40 5.10
CA ASP A 28 1.11 -16.86 5.08
C ASP A 28 2.48 -17.29 4.53
N ARG A 29 3.13 -16.43 3.74
CA ARG A 29 4.47 -16.65 3.15
C ARG A 29 5.59 -16.00 3.93
N GLY A 30 5.32 -15.44 5.11
CA GLY A 30 6.32 -14.83 5.99
C GLY A 30 6.65 -13.37 5.68
N TYR A 31 5.85 -12.70 4.84
CA TYR A 31 5.96 -11.25 4.60
C TYR A 31 5.05 -10.48 5.55
N ALA A 32 5.47 -9.29 5.98
CA ALA A 32 4.53 -8.33 6.52
C ALA A 32 3.66 -7.75 5.38
N ALA A 33 2.42 -7.35 5.67
CA ALA A 33 1.54 -6.76 4.68
C ALA A 33 0.90 -5.47 5.22
N VAL A 34 0.93 -4.41 4.41
CA VAL A 34 0.32 -3.11 4.72
C VAL A 34 -0.70 -2.79 3.64
N VAL A 35 -1.89 -2.36 4.05
CA VAL A 35 -2.93 -1.88 3.14
C VAL A 35 -3.30 -0.45 3.52
N GLN A 36 -3.14 0.47 2.57
CA GLN A 36 -3.39 1.89 2.74
C GLN A 36 -4.58 2.31 1.87
N ASP A 37 -5.56 2.99 2.46
CA ASP A 37 -6.52 3.79 1.69
C ASP A 37 -5.80 5.04 1.15
N THR A 38 -5.88 5.32 -0.15
CA THR A 38 -5.26 6.55 -0.70
C THR A 38 -5.92 7.80 -0.11
N ARG A 39 -5.21 8.94 -0.16
CA ARG A 39 -5.69 10.21 0.41
C ARG A 39 -7.11 10.54 -0.03
N GLY A 40 -7.93 11.01 0.91
CA GLY A 40 -9.33 11.35 0.71
C GLY A 40 -10.25 10.16 0.42
N ARG A 41 -9.79 8.92 0.63
CA ARG A 41 -10.59 7.70 0.45
C ARG A 41 -10.79 6.99 1.78
N PHE A 42 -12.04 6.59 2.03
CA PHE A 42 -12.44 5.75 3.16
C PHE A 42 -11.87 6.23 4.50
N GLY A 43 -10.91 5.51 5.07
CA GLY A 43 -10.31 5.85 6.37
C GLY A 43 -9.25 6.95 6.32
N SER A 44 -8.82 7.38 5.13
CA SER A 44 -7.79 8.39 4.97
C SER A 44 -8.38 9.80 4.84
N GLU A 45 -7.81 10.73 5.60
CA GLU A 45 -8.13 12.16 5.55
C GLU A 45 -7.66 12.82 4.23
N GLY A 46 -7.95 14.11 4.08
CA GLY A 46 -7.56 14.93 2.93
C GLY A 46 -8.55 14.89 1.78
N GLU A 47 -8.17 15.54 0.68
CA GLU A 47 -8.98 15.59 -0.55
C GLU A 47 -8.51 14.55 -1.55
N TRP A 48 -9.46 13.86 -2.19
CA TRP A 48 -9.15 12.85 -3.19
C TRP A 48 -8.90 13.49 -4.55
N ALA A 49 -7.63 13.49 -4.98
CA ALA A 49 -7.22 13.87 -6.33
C ALA A 49 -6.65 12.63 -7.05
N PRO A 50 -7.49 11.86 -7.77
CA PRO A 50 -7.04 10.59 -8.34
C PRO A 50 -5.94 10.78 -9.38
N LEU A 51 -4.84 10.03 -9.22
CA LEU A 51 -3.67 10.06 -10.11
C LEU A 51 -2.98 11.43 -10.22
N ASP A 52 -3.20 12.31 -9.25
CA ASP A 52 -2.38 13.51 -9.10
C ASP A 52 -1.03 13.14 -8.49
N TRP A 53 0.03 13.14 -9.31
CA TRP A 53 1.38 12.77 -8.89
C TRP A 53 1.98 13.72 -7.84
N SER A 54 1.44 14.94 -7.71
CA SER A 54 1.83 15.84 -6.63
C SER A 54 1.37 15.35 -5.26
N GLN A 55 0.37 14.44 -5.22
CA GLN A 55 -0.08 13.76 -4.00
C GLN A 55 0.38 12.30 -3.97
N GLU A 56 0.15 11.53 -5.03
CA GLU A 56 0.38 10.08 -5.04
C GLU A 56 1.87 9.71 -4.90
N GLY A 57 2.77 10.51 -5.48
CA GLY A 57 4.21 10.30 -5.37
C GLY A 57 4.68 10.47 -3.92
N PRO A 58 4.48 11.64 -3.29
CA PRO A 58 4.83 11.86 -1.88
C PRO A 58 4.15 10.90 -0.91
N ASP A 59 2.84 10.65 -1.07
CA ASP A 59 2.11 9.72 -0.19
C ASP A 59 2.63 8.28 -0.32
N GLY A 60 3.01 7.87 -1.53
CA GLY A 60 3.66 6.59 -1.78
C GLY A 60 5.03 6.50 -1.11
N TYR A 61 5.88 7.51 -1.31
CA TYR A 61 7.20 7.60 -0.70
C TYR A 61 7.14 7.54 0.83
N ASP A 62 6.31 8.39 1.45
CA ASP A 62 6.18 8.46 2.90
C ASP A 62 5.67 7.14 3.50
N THR A 63 4.76 6.45 2.80
CA THR A 63 4.23 5.16 3.25
C THR A 63 5.26 4.04 3.16
N VAL A 64 6.07 4.02 2.10
CA VAL A 64 7.20 3.08 1.95
C VAL A 64 8.22 3.29 3.06
N GLU A 65 8.63 4.54 3.25
CA GLU A 65 9.60 4.94 4.27
C GLU A 65 9.11 4.65 5.70
N TRP A 66 7.83 4.93 5.99
CA TRP A 66 7.22 4.57 7.26
C TRP A 66 7.23 3.06 7.47
N THR A 67 6.87 2.29 6.44
CA THR A 67 6.82 0.81 6.49
C THR A 67 8.22 0.24 6.78
N ALA A 68 9.23 0.71 6.06
CA ALA A 68 10.62 0.25 6.19
C ALA A 68 11.20 0.47 7.60
N ARG A 69 10.74 1.50 8.32
CA ARG A 69 11.20 1.83 9.68
C ARG A 69 10.52 1.04 10.80
N GLN A 70 9.51 0.23 10.51
CA GLN A 70 8.80 -0.50 11.55
C GLN A 70 9.63 -1.68 12.07
N PRO A 71 9.58 -2.02 13.37
CA PRO A 71 10.41 -3.08 13.97
C PRO A 71 10.10 -4.48 13.42
N TRP A 72 8.94 -4.66 12.78
CA TRP A 72 8.55 -5.90 12.12
C TRP A 72 9.05 -5.99 10.66
N CYS A 73 9.46 -4.88 10.04
CA CYS A 73 10.02 -4.84 8.70
C CYS A 73 11.56 -4.94 8.75
N ASP A 74 12.16 -5.65 7.80
CA ASP A 74 13.63 -5.77 7.68
C ASP A 74 14.27 -4.64 6.84
N GLY A 75 13.48 -3.62 6.48
CA GLY A 75 13.89 -2.51 5.63
C GLY A 75 13.56 -2.70 4.14
N ASN A 76 13.22 -3.91 3.69
CA ASN A 76 12.83 -4.16 2.30
C ASN A 76 11.30 -4.05 2.15
N VAL A 77 10.87 -3.14 1.27
CA VAL A 77 9.45 -2.92 0.96
C VAL A 77 9.23 -3.07 -0.53
N ALA A 78 8.29 -3.94 -0.90
CA ALA A 78 7.77 -4.05 -2.26
C ALA A 78 6.34 -3.51 -2.32
N MET A 79 5.92 -3.02 -3.49
CA MET A 79 4.53 -2.66 -3.74
C MET A 79 3.85 -3.72 -4.61
N ALA A 80 2.55 -3.93 -4.39
CA ALA A 80 1.77 -4.87 -5.16
C ALA A 80 0.33 -4.41 -5.36
N GLY A 81 -0.31 -4.94 -6.41
CA GLY A 81 -1.72 -4.72 -6.71
C GLY A 81 -1.97 -4.62 -8.22
N THR A 82 -3.23 -4.41 -8.59
CA THR A 82 -3.68 -4.29 -9.98
C THR A 82 -4.43 -2.97 -10.20
N SER A 83 -4.60 -2.58 -11.46
CA SER A 83 -5.30 -1.34 -11.84
C SER A 83 -4.69 -0.11 -11.15
N TYR A 84 -5.46 0.70 -10.43
CA TYR A 84 -4.94 1.88 -9.72
C TYR A 84 -3.80 1.52 -8.77
N GLN A 85 -3.86 0.38 -8.09
CA GLN A 85 -2.79 -0.06 -7.18
C GLN A 85 -1.47 -0.35 -7.91
N ALA A 86 -1.53 -0.69 -9.21
CA ALA A 86 -0.35 -0.85 -10.06
C ALA A 86 0.14 0.49 -10.61
N ILE A 87 -0.79 1.39 -10.94
CA ILE A 87 -0.45 2.72 -11.47
C ILE A 87 0.33 3.52 -10.44
N VAL A 88 -0.10 3.54 -9.18
CA VAL A 88 0.57 4.32 -8.09
C VAL A 88 1.92 3.75 -7.62
N GLN A 89 2.48 2.78 -8.35
CA GLN A 89 3.84 2.28 -8.12
C GLN A 89 4.90 2.99 -8.97
N TRP A 90 4.49 3.67 -10.05
CA TRP A 90 5.35 4.43 -10.95
C TRP A 90 5.57 5.86 -10.45
#